data_AF-A0A0A2WIR6-F1
#
_entry.id   AF-A0A0A2WIR6-F1
#
_cell.length_a   1.000
_cell.length_b   1.000
_cell.length_c   1.000
_cell.angle_alpha   90.00
_cell.angle_beta   90.00
_cell.angle_gamma   90.00
#
_symmetry.space_group_name_H-M   'P 1'
#
loop_
_entity.id
_entity.type
_entity.pdbx_description
1 polymer ?
#
loop_
_entity_poly.entity_id
_entity_poly.type
_entity_poly.pdbx_seq_one_letter_code
_entity_poly.pdbx_strand_id
1 'polypeptide(L)'
;MNTNDHIDSQEWTAQERAMRDARAGLPSTDPLAMRYRKVADALRAPVADQLPADFAASVARLAEANACAPEPALVQSARAGMLERTLLRATLAVLGLGSAVVVAMWGPTWIAPIASFLRLDSAGAVNWALALAACVGTTWLTDQLRRRKEQPARAA
;
A
#
# COMPACT_ATOMS: atom_id res chain seq x y z
N MET A 1 -35.10 6.53 -23.50
CA MET A 1 -34.02 5.92 -22.71
C MET A 1 -33.72 6.88 -21.56
N ASN A 2 -34.46 6.79 -20.45
CA ASN A 2 -34.27 7.67 -19.29
C ASN A 2 -33.46 6.91 -18.24
N THR A 3 -32.19 7.28 -18.08
CA THR A 3 -31.31 6.81 -17.00
C THR A 3 -31.59 7.64 -15.74
N ASN A 4 -32.55 7.20 -14.94
CA ASN A 4 -32.75 7.72 -13.60
C ASN A 4 -31.75 7.00 -12.68
N ASP A 5 -30.51 7.51 -12.62
CA ASP A 5 -29.44 7.01 -11.75
C ASP A 5 -29.64 7.52 -10.31
N HIS A 6 -30.85 7.32 -9.78
CA HIS A 6 -31.18 7.53 -8.38
C HIS A 6 -31.24 6.16 -7.72
N ILE A 7 -30.21 5.84 -6.93
CA ILE A 7 -30.21 4.63 -6.11
C ILE A 7 -31.40 4.72 -5.14
N ASP A 8 -32.39 3.85 -5.32
CA ASP A 8 -33.50 3.70 -4.38
C ASP A 8 -32.97 3.14 -3.06
N SER A 9 -33.08 3.93 -1.99
CA SER A 9 -32.58 3.58 -0.66
C SER A 9 -33.32 2.36 -0.07
N GLN A 10 -34.57 2.14 -0.45
CA GLN A 10 -35.34 0.97 -0.04
C GLN A 10 -34.81 -0.30 -0.71
N GLU A 11 -34.57 -0.25 -2.02
CA GLU A 11 -34.00 -1.37 -2.77
C GLU A 11 -32.58 -1.69 -2.28
N TRP A 12 -31.74 -0.67 -2.06
CA TRP A 12 -30.40 -0.83 -1.53
C TRP A 12 -30.40 -1.53 -0.16
N THR A 13 -31.27 -1.09 0.75
CA THR A 13 -31.36 -1.65 2.11
C THR A 13 -31.77 -3.12 2.09
N ALA A 14 -32.69 -3.49 1.20
CA ALA A 14 -33.14 -4.86 1.06
C ALA A 14 -32.07 -5.78 0.45
N GLN A 15 -31.28 -5.30 -0.51
CA GLN A 15 -30.14 -6.03 -1.06
C GLN A 15 -29.07 -6.29 0.02
N GLU A 16 -28.73 -5.25 0.77
CA GLU A 16 -27.80 -5.33 1.89
C GLU A 16 -28.27 -6.30 2.98
N ARG A 17 -29.56 -6.25 3.34
CA ARG A 17 -30.16 -7.20 4.29
C ARG A 17 -30.10 -8.63 3.76
N ALA A 18 -30.49 -8.86 2.51
CA ALA A 18 -30.42 -10.18 1.89
C ALA A 18 -29.00 -10.76 1.88
N MET A 19 -27.97 -9.94 1.60
CA MET A 19 -26.57 -10.37 1.64
C MET A 19 -26.09 -10.69 3.06
N ARG A 20 -26.46 -9.89 4.07
CA ARG A 20 -26.09 -10.15 5.46
C ARG A 20 -26.77 -11.41 6.00
N ASP A 21 -28.07 -11.56 5.76
CA ASP A 21 -28.83 -12.73 6.18
C ASP A 21 -28.31 -13.99 5.49
N ALA A 22 -27.84 -13.89 4.23
CA ALA A 22 -27.18 -14.99 3.52
C ALA A 22 -25.84 -15.38 4.11
N ARG A 23 -25.04 -14.42 4.56
CA ARG A 23 -23.79 -14.71 5.27
C ARG A 23 -24.02 -15.32 6.64
N ALA A 24 -25.07 -14.90 7.33
CA ALA A 24 -25.41 -15.37 8.68
C ALA A 24 -26.24 -16.67 8.68
N GLY A 25 -26.74 -17.13 7.53
CA GLY A 25 -27.62 -18.30 7.45
C GLY A 25 -29.02 -18.05 8.04
N LEU A 26 -29.42 -16.79 8.19
CA LEU A 26 -30.71 -16.39 8.77
C LEU A 26 -31.79 -16.28 7.69
N PRO A 27 -33.05 -16.64 8.01
CA PRO A 27 -34.18 -16.35 7.14
C PRO A 27 -34.56 -14.86 7.25
N SER A 28 -35.01 -14.26 6.14
CA SER A 28 -35.58 -12.91 6.12
C SER A 28 -37.11 -12.98 6.10
N THR A 29 -37.77 -12.13 6.88
CA THR A 29 -39.23 -11.94 6.85
C THR A 29 -39.67 -10.86 5.85
N ASP A 30 -38.74 -10.07 5.32
CA ASP A 30 -39.00 -9.02 4.33
C ASP A 30 -39.11 -9.63 2.91
N PRO A 31 -40.27 -9.49 2.23
CA PRO A 31 -40.47 -10.02 0.88
C PRO A 31 -39.49 -9.48 -0.16
N LEU A 32 -39.06 -8.22 -0.04
CA LEU A 32 -38.13 -7.61 -1.00
C LEU A 32 -36.73 -8.21 -0.83
N ALA A 33 -36.28 -8.38 0.41
CA ALA A 33 -35.02 -9.06 0.72
C ALA A 33 -35.06 -10.56 0.34
N MET A 34 -36.20 -11.24 0.47
CA MET A 34 -36.35 -12.63 0.00
C MET A 34 -36.15 -12.77 -1.52
N ARG A 35 -36.48 -11.74 -2.32
CA ARG A 35 -36.20 -11.76 -3.76
C ARG A 35 -34.70 -11.71 -4.04
N TYR A 36 -33.98 -10.81 -3.36
CA TYR A 36 -32.53 -10.67 -3.50
C TYR A 36 -31.75 -11.82 -2.86
N ARG A 37 -32.39 -12.58 -1.96
CA ARG A 37 -31.77 -13.76 -1.34
C ARG A 37 -31.31 -14.78 -2.37
N LYS A 38 -32.09 -15.02 -3.42
CA LYS A 38 -31.72 -15.93 -4.52
C LYS A 38 -30.42 -15.51 -5.21
N VAL A 39 -30.22 -14.20 -5.38
CA VAL A 39 -29.00 -13.63 -5.98
C VAL A 39 -27.82 -13.82 -5.04
N ALA A 40 -28.00 -13.54 -3.75
CA ALA A 40 -26.96 -13.74 -2.74
C ALA A 40 -26.54 -15.22 -2.64
N ASP A 41 -27.49 -16.15 -2.68
CA ASP A 41 -27.21 -17.60 -2.66
C ASP A 41 -26.52 -18.05 -3.96
N ALA A 42 -26.93 -17.54 -5.12
CA ALA A 42 -26.28 -17.85 -6.40
C ALA A 42 -24.83 -17.33 -6.46
N LEU A 43 -24.56 -16.13 -5.94
CA LEU A 43 -23.20 -15.57 -5.86
C LEU A 43 -22.31 -16.31 -4.86
N ARG A 44 -22.91 -16.94 -3.84
CA ARG A 44 -22.19 -17.74 -2.84
C ARG A 44 -22.04 -19.20 -3.24
N ALA A 45 -22.77 -19.65 -4.25
CA ALA A 45 -22.66 -21.02 -4.73
C ALA A 45 -21.18 -21.31 -5.03
N PRO A 46 -20.62 -22.40 -4.49
CA PRO A 46 -19.25 -22.76 -4.81
C PRO A 46 -19.15 -22.92 -6.32
N VAL A 47 -18.24 -22.16 -6.93
CA VAL A 47 -17.91 -22.37 -8.34
C VAL A 47 -17.45 -23.82 -8.45
N ALA A 48 -17.98 -24.54 -9.44
CA ALA A 48 -17.56 -25.92 -9.69
C ALA A 48 -16.03 -25.95 -9.77
N ASP A 49 -15.42 -26.81 -8.96
CA ASP A 49 -13.97 -26.99 -8.94
C ASP A 49 -13.55 -27.62 -10.28
N GLN A 50 -13.25 -26.74 -11.22
CA GLN A 50 -12.78 -27.05 -12.56
C GLN A 50 -11.28 -26.79 -12.65
N LEU A 51 -10.60 -26.67 -11.51
CA LEU A 51 -9.17 -26.44 -11.51
C LEU A 51 -8.47 -27.73 -11.97
N PRO A 52 -7.51 -27.63 -12.89
CA PRO A 52 -6.68 -28.77 -13.26
C PRO A 52 -6.01 -29.39 -12.03
N ALA A 53 -5.82 -30.71 -12.04
CA ALA A 53 -5.20 -31.43 -10.93
C ALA A 53 -3.78 -30.92 -10.60
N ASP A 54 -3.10 -30.33 -11.57
CA ASP A 54 -1.76 -29.76 -11.43
C ASP A 54 -1.76 -28.24 -11.17
N PHE A 55 -2.92 -27.61 -10.93
CA PHE A 55 -3.02 -26.16 -10.72
C PHE A 55 -2.13 -25.68 -9.58
N ALA A 56 -2.17 -26.34 -8.43
CA ALA A 56 -1.33 -25.95 -7.29
C ALA A 56 0.16 -26.04 -7.65
N ALA A 57 0.55 -27.07 -8.41
CA ALA A 57 1.92 -27.26 -8.86
C ALA A 57 2.31 -26.23 -9.94
N SER A 58 1.39 -25.85 -10.85
CA SER A 58 1.65 -24.84 -11.87
C SER A 58 1.76 -23.44 -11.28
N VAL A 59 0.94 -23.10 -10.29
CA VAL A 59 1.04 -21.86 -9.51
C VAL A 59 2.32 -21.83 -8.69
N ALA A 60 2.70 -22.94 -8.04
CA ALA A 60 3.97 -23.03 -7.30
C ALA A 60 5.16 -22.79 -8.24
N ARG A 61 5.20 -23.47 -9.39
CA ARG A 61 6.23 -23.25 -10.42
C ARG A 61 6.25 -21.81 -10.94
N LEU A 62 5.09 -21.18 -11.11
CA LEU A 62 4.99 -19.78 -11.53
C LEU A 62 5.50 -18.82 -10.45
N ALA A 63 5.19 -19.07 -9.18
CA ALA A 63 5.67 -18.28 -8.06
C ALA A 63 7.19 -18.41 -7.88
N GLU A 64 7.73 -19.62 -7.99
CA GLU A 64 9.17 -19.89 -7.98
C GLU A 64 9.87 -19.25 -9.19
N ALA A 65 9.28 -19.38 -10.39
CA ALA A 65 9.79 -18.72 -11.59
C ALA A 65 9.80 -17.20 -11.45
N ASN A 66 8.80 -16.58 -10.82
CA ASN A 66 8.80 -15.14 -10.54
C ASN A 66 9.80 -14.74 -9.45
N ALA A 67 10.02 -15.60 -8.44
CA ALA A 67 11.01 -15.36 -7.40
C ALA A 67 12.46 -15.45 -7.94
N CYS A 68 12.69 -16.37 -8.88
CA CYS A 68 13.98 -16.65 -9.49
C CYS A 68 14.20 -15.96 -10.86
N ALA A 69 13.17 -15.33 -11.42
CA ALA A 69 13.29 -14.61 -12.68
C ALA A 69 14.39 -13.55 -12.56
N PRO A 70 15.35 -13.51 -13.50
CA PRO A 70 16.16 -12.32 -13.71
C PRO A 70 15.21 -11.15 -14.04
N GLU A 71 15.67 -9.93 -13.88
CA GLU A 71 14.91 -8.67 -14.07
C GLU A 71 14.02 -8.50 -15.34
N PRO A 72 14.08 -9.26 -16.45
CA PRO A 72 13.22 -8.98 -17.60
C PRO A 72 11.70 -9.15 -17.37
N ALA A 73 11.25 -10.07 -16.51
CA ALA A 73 9.80 -10.22 -16.21
C ALA A 73 9.29 -9.13 -15.25
N LEU A 74 10.21 -8.46 -14.54
CA LEU A 74 9.92 -7.27 -13.76
C LEU A 74 9.76 -6.03 -14.63
N VAL A 75 9.96 -6.03 -15.96
CA VAL A 75 9.93 -4.78 -16.76
C VAL A 75 8.57 -4.07 -16.71
N GLN A 76 7.46 -4.80 -16.60
CA GLN A 76 6.12 -4.19 -16.46
C GLN A 76 5.90 -3.60 -15.05
N SER A 77 6.40 -4.25 -13.99
CA SER A 77 6.35 -3.78 -12.60
C SER A 77 7.48 -2.79 -12.24
N ALA A 78 8.59 -2.81 -12.95
CA ALA A 78 9.75 -1.94 -12.80
C ALA A 78 9.50 -0.61 -13.49
N ARG A 79 8.65 -0.54 -14.52
CA ARG A 79 8.16 0.74 -15.05
C ARG A 79 7.30 1.47 -14.01
N ALA A 80 6.47 0.74 -13.27
CA ALA A 80 5.76 1.27 -12.11
C ALA A 80 6.73 1.66 -10.98
N GLY A 81 7.71 0.80 -10.63
CA GLY A 81 8.69 1.09 -9.59
C GLY A 81 9.70 2.20 -9.93
N MET A 82 10.06 2.40 -11.20
CA MET A 82 10.93 3.48 -11.66
C MET A 82 10.17 4.81 -11.71
N LEU A 83 8.90 4.79 -12.17
CA LEU A 83 8.03 5.96 -12.09
C LEU A 83 7.80 6.35 -10.63
N GLU A 84 7.41 5.41 -9.76
CA GLU A 84 7.21 5.63 -8.34
C GLU A 84 8.47 6.18 -7.65
N ARG A 85 9.64 5.59 -7.92
CA ARG A 85 10.92 6.12 -7.42
C ARG A 85 11.22 7.52 -7.94
N THR A 86 10.92 7.80 -9.20
CA THR A 86 11.15 9.12 -9.80
C THR A 86 10.21 10.15 -9.19
N LEU A 87 8.94 9.78 -9.00
CA LEU A 87 7.93 10.61 -8.38
C LEU A 87 8.30 10.90 -6.92
N LEU A 88 8.68 9.88 -6.16
CA LEU A 88 9.08 10.02 -4.76
C LEU A 88 10.33 10.89 -4.64
N ARG A 89 11.33 10.72 -5.51
CA ARG A 89 12.50 11.61 -5.58
C ARG A 89 12.12 13.04 -5.95
N ALA A 90 11.24 13.23 -6.93
CA ALA A 90 10.76 14.54 -7.33
C ALA A 90 9.98 15.23 -6.19
N THR A 91 9.11 14.50 -5.50
CA THR A 91 8.37 15.00 -4.33
C THR A 91 9.33 15.39 -3.21
N LEU A 92 10.33 14.55 -2.88
CA LEU A 92 11.35 14.89 -1.88
C LEU A 92 12.18 16.11 -2.30
N ALA A 93 12.53 16.23 -3.58
CA ALA A 93 13.27 17.37 -4.09
C ALA A 93 12.46 18.66 -4.00
N VAL A 94 11.19 18.66 -4.45
CA VAL A 94 10.29 19.81 -4.38
C VAL A 94 10.01 20.20 -2.94
N LEU A 95 9.70 19.22 -2.07
CA LEU A 95 9.44 19.47 -0.66
C LEU A 95 10.70 20.00 0.03
N GLY A 96 11.86 19.37 -0.18
CA GLY A 96 13.12 19.80 0.41
C GLY A 96 13.52 21.21 -0.02
N LEU A 97 13.39 21.53 -1.31
CA LEU A 97 13.68 22.87 -1.83
C LEU A 97 12.68 23.91 -1.29
N GLY A 98 11.38 23.59 -1.29
CA GLY A 98 10.35 24.46 -0.73
C GLY A 98 10.56 24.73 0.76
N SER A 99 10.86 23.68 1.54
CA SER A 99 11.20 23.81 2.95
C SER A 99 12.44 24.67 3.17
N ALA A 100 13.50 24.50 2.36
CA ALA A 100 14.70 25.33 2.44
C ALA A 100 14.40 26.82 2.19
N VAL A 101 13.58 27.14 1.18
CA VAL A 101 13.15 28.51 0.89
C VAL A 101 12.34 29.10 2.05
N VAL A 102 11.38 28.35 2.59
CA VAL A 102 10.57 28.80 3.73
C VAL A 102 11.43 29.03 4.97
N VAL A 103 12.40 28.15 5.25
CA VAL A 103 13.36 28.31 6.35
C VAL A 103 14.26 29.51 6.12
N ALA A 104 14.73 29.78 4.90
CA ALA A 104 15.53 30.96 4.61
C ALA A 104 14.75 32.27 4.81
N MET A 105 13.48 32.31 4.40
CA MET A 105 12.66 33.52 4.48
C MET A 105 12.08 33.76 5.87
N TRP A 106 11.61 32.70 6.53
CA TRP A 106 10.85 32.80 7.78
C TRP A 106 11.54 32.14 8.96
N GLY A 107 12.58 31.33 8.74
CA GLY A 107 13.27 30.60 9.81
C GLY A 107 13.66 31.47 11.01
N PRO A 108 14.26 32.65 10.83
CA PRO A 108 14.64 33.49 11.98
C PRO A 108 13.49 33.87 12.91
N THR A 109 12.24 33.93 12.43
CA THR A 109 11.10 34.37 13.26
C THR A 109 10.58 33.28 14.20
N TRP A 110 10.74 32.00 13.86
CA TRP A 110 10.24 30.87 14.66
C TRP A 110 11.33 29.89 15.09
N ILE A 111 12.40 29.71 14.32
CA ILE A 111 13.53 28.83 14.69
C ILE A 111 14.34 29.43 15.83
N ALA A 112 14.61 30.74 15.84
CA ALA A 112 15.36 31.39 16.91
C ALA A 112 14.70 31.21 18.31
N PRO A 113 13.38 31.47 18.49
CA PRO A 113 12.73 31.21 19.77
C PRO A 113 12.71 29.72 20.14
N ILE A 114 12.50 28.81 19.18
CA ILE A 114 12.55 27.36 19.42
C ILE A 114 13.96 26.91 19.84
N ALA A 115 15.00 27.38 19.15
CA ALA A 115 16.39 27.07 19.48
C ALA A 115 16.77 27.58 20.87
N SER A 116 16.27 28.77 21.24
CA SER A 116 16.46 29.34 22.58
C SER A 116 15.73 28.54 23.66
N PHE A 117 14.51 28.05 23.39
CA PHE A 117 13.74 27.22 24.32
C PHE A 117 14.40 25.85 24.54
N LEU A 118 14.86 25.21 23.45
CA LEU A 118 15.55 23.93 23.51
C LEU A 118 17.03 24.04 23.92
N ARG A 119 17.54 25.25 24.17
CA ARG A 119 18.97 25.53 24.45
C ARG A 119 19.90 24.81 23.48
N LEU A 120 19.54 24.80 22.19
CA LEU A 120 20.38 24.27 21.13
C LEU A 120 21.55 25.24 20.93
N ASP A 121 22.64 25.02 21.65
CA ASP A 121 23.92 25.61 21.27
C ASP A 121 24.41 24.97 19.95
N SER A 122 25.44 25.55 19.34
CA SER A 122 25.99 25.06 18.08
C SER A 122 26.49 23.61 18.18
N ALA A 123 26.98 23.16 19.34
CA ALA A 123 27.43 21.79 19.58
C ALA A 123 26.24 20.81 19.72
N GLY A 124 25.16 21.22 20.38
CA GLY A 124 23.92 20.45 20.52
C GLY A 124 23.24 20.24 19.17
N ALA A 125 23.18 21.27 18.34
CA ALA A 125 22.64 21.16 16.98
C ALA A 125 23.44 20.17 16.13
N VAL A 126 24.78 20.21 16.21
CA VAL A 126 25.67 19.26 15.52
C VAL A 126 25.48 17.83 16.04
N ASN A 127 25.34 17.63 17.35
CA ASN A 127 25.10 16.31 17.93
C ASN A 127 23.76 15.71 17.46
N TRP A 128 22.70 16.50 17.40
CA TRP A 128 21.42 16.03 16.86
C TRP A 128 21.48 15.74 15.36
N ALA A 129 22.20 16.54 14.59
CA ALA A 129 22.45 16.28 13.17
C ALA A 129 23.23 14.97 12.97
N LEU A 130 24.26 14.73 13.78
CA LEU A 130 25.03 13.48 13.76
C LEU A 130 24.19 12.27 14.18
N ALA A 131 23.33 12.40 15.20
CA ALA A 131 22.43 11.34 15.61
C ALA A 131 21.43 10.97 14.50
N LEU A 132 20.88 11.97 13.81
CA LEU A 132 20.03 11.75 12.64
C LEU A 132 20.79 11.08 11.50
N ALA A 133 21.98 11.58 11.18
CA ALA A 133 22.82 11.00 10.14
C ALA A 133 23.21 9.54 10.45
N ALA A 134 23.53 9.25 11.73
CA ALA A 134 23.82 7.90 12.19
C ALA A 134 22.59 7.00 12.05
N CYS A 135 21.40 7.43 12.48
CA CYS A 135 20.16 6.67 12.37
C CYS A 135 19.80 6.33 10.91
N VAL A 136 19.89 7.34 10.02
CA VAL A 136 19.67 7.14 8.58
C VAL A 136 20.74 6.21 8.00
N GLY A 137 22.00 6.40 8.36
CA GLY A 137 23.12 5.56 7.92
C GLY A 137 22.97 4.11 8.34
N THR A 138 22.58 3.83 9.59
CA THR A 138 22.34 2.47 10.09
C THR A 138 21.15 1.81 9.40
N THR A 139 20.07 2.56 9.16
CA THR A 139 18.90 2.05 8.44
C THR A 139 19.27 1.69 6.99
N TRP A 140 20.08 2.51 6.34
CA TRP A 140 20.55 2.25 4.99
C TRP A 140 21.54 1.08 4.93
N LEU A 141 22.46 1.00 5.88
CA LEU A 141 23.45 -0.07 5.97
C LEU A 141 22.80 -1.44 6.22
N THR A 142 21.79 -1.49 7.10
CA THR A 142 21.03 -2.71 7.37
C THR A 142 20.24 -3.19 6.15
N ASP A 143 19.61 -2.29 5.39
CA ASP A 143 18.96 -2.63 4.12
C ASP A 143 19.95 -3.17 3.09
N GLN A 144 21.14 -2.56 2.98
CA GLN A 144 22.18 -3.02 2.05
C GLN A 144 22.73 -4.40 2.43
N LEU A 145 22.95 -4.65 3.72
CA LEU A 145 23.40 -5.95 4.23
C LEU A 145 22.36 -7.05 3.99
N ARG A 146 21.07 -6.75 4.17
CA ARG A 146 19.97 -7.68 3.85
C ARG A 146 20.00 -8.06 2.37
N ARG A 147 20.05 -7.07 1.48
CA ARG A 147 20.13 -7.29 0.02
C ARG A 147 21.36 -8.12 -0.38
N ARG A 148 22.51 -7.90 0.26
CA ARG A 148 23.72 -8.69 0.01
C ARG A 148 23.64 -10.12 0.52
N LYS A 149 22.90 -10.42 1.59
CA LYS A 149 22.68 -11.79 2.09
C LYS A 149 21.69 -12.59 1.25
N GLU A 150 20.74 -11.91 0.61
CA GLU A 150 19.78 -12.54 -0.32
C GLU A 150 20.41 -12.90 -1.68
N GLN A 151 21.53 -12.27 -2.05
CA GLN A 151 22.28 -12.56 -3.28
C GLN A 151 23.01 -13.92 -3.32
N PRO A 152 23.77 -14.38 -2.30
CA PRO A 152 24.46 -15.67 -2.32
C PRO A 152 23.52 -16.87 -2.25
N ALA A 153 22.29 -16.70 -1.74
CA ALA A 153 21.29 -17.77 -1.70
C ALA A 153 20.65 -18.09 -3.08
N ARG A 154 20.91 -17.27 -4.11
CA ARG A 154 20.44 -17.50 -5.48
C ARG A 154 21.50 -18.07 -6.43
N ALA A 155 22.74 -18.25 -5.95
CA ALA A 155 23.88 -18.71 -6.74
C ALA A 155 24.37 -20.13 -6.37
N ALA A 156 23.68 -20.79 -5.45
CA ALA A 156 23.86 -22.20 -5.06
C ALA A 156 22.55 -22.96 -5.32
#